data_AF-A0A6I3MYZ6-F1
#
_entry.id   AF-A0A6I3MYZ6-F1
#
_cell.length_a   1.000
_cell.length_b   1.000
_cell.length_c   1.000
_cell.angle_alpha   90.00
_cell.angle_beta   90.00
_cell.angle_gamma   90.00
#
_symmetry.space_group_name_H-M   'P 1'
#
loop_
_entity.id
_entity.type
_entity.pdbx_description
1 polymer ?
#
loop_
_entity_poly.entity_id
_entity_poly.type
_entity_poly.pdbx_seq_one_letter_code
_entity_poly.pdbx_strand_id
1 'polypeptide(L)'
;MNNNGASEKRTLDEKIPLPEGTIPVGIGLLVAGVASYAFFKVGQQALGQENFKPIVALWFATFALAPGFFMPIEQEVGRALAHRRALGQGGLPIVRKIIPLTIGLAAIVSALVLAGSPWLTKDFFEGHWLVTAALILAFVGYAPAHLARGICSGTGKFVDYGIVMGMDGATRIAGCIALWLIGVKV
;
A
#
# COMPACT_ATOMS: atom_id res chain seq x y z
N MET A 1 -52.26 19.83 -30.42
CA MET A 1 -51.50 18.59 -30.62
C MET A 1 -50.03 18.93 -30.72
N ASN A 2 -49.20 18.17 -30.00
CA ASN A 2 -47.72 18.19 -29.90
C ASN A 2 -47.10 19.46 -29.28
N ASN A 3 -46.23 19.38 -28.28
CA ASN A 3 -45.09 18.46 -28.20
C ASN A 3 -44.79 18.01 -26.76
N ASN A 4 -45.19 16.78 -26.42
CA ASN A 4 -44.55 15.99 -25.36
C ASN A 4 -43.23 15.46 -25.94
N GLY A 5 -42.10 16.07 -25.60
CA GLY A 5 -40.80 15.62 -26.09
C GLY A 5 -39.58 16.09 -25.30
N ALA A 6 -39.74 17.02 -24.35
CA ALA A 6 -38.60 17.53 -23.58
C ALA A 6 -38.16 16.61 -22.41
N SER A 7 -38.75 15.41 -22.28
CA SER A 7 -38.48 14.51 -21.15
C SER A 7 -37.65 13.27 -21.53
N GLU A 8 -37.08 13.21 -22.74
CA GLU A 8 -36.45 11.99 -23.27
C GLU A 8 -35.00 12.22 -23.73
N LYS A 9 -34.15 12.73 -22.84
CA LYS A 9 -32.70 12.44 -22.78
C LYS A 9 -32.09 13.09 -21.54
N ARG A 10 -32.49 12.64 -20.36
CA ARG A 10 -31.62 12.81 -19.18
C ARG A 10 -30.46 11.84 -19.41
N THR A 11 -29.45 12.33 -20.11
CA THR A 11 -28.23 11.59 -20.45
C THR A 11 -27.72 10.91 -19.18
N LEU A 12 -27.42 9.62 -19.28
CA LEU A 12 -26.80 8.78 -18.24
C LEU A 12 -25.38 9.26 -17.85
N ASP A 13 -25.02 10.50 -18.18
CA ASP A 13 -23.74 11.17 -18.00
C ASP A 13 -23.83 12.28 -16.94
N GLU A 14 -24.70 12.13 -15.93
CA GLU A 14 -24.51 12.89 -14.70
C GLU A 14 -23.26 12.32 -14.04
N LYS A 15 -22.08 12.82 -14.47
CA LYS A 15 -20.80 12.50 -13.87
C LYS A 15 -20.97 12.68 -12.37
N ILE A 16 -20.87 11.58 -11.64
CA ILE A 16 -20.91 11.58 -10.18
C ILE A 16 -19.94 12.69 -9.73
N PRO A 17 -20.36 13.64 -8.88
CA PRO A 17 -19.60 14.86 -8.55
C PRO A 17 -18.42 14.56 -7.61
N LEU A 18 -17.67 13.51 -7.91
CA LEU A 18 -16.51 13.05 -7.16
C LEU A 18 -15.23 13.44 -7.91
N PRO A 19 -14.15 13.74 -7.16
CA PRO A 19 -12.83 13.88 -7.76
C PRO A 19 -12.45 12.70 -8.64
N GLU A 20 -11.65 12.97 -9.66
CA GLU A 20 -11.13 11.92 -10.53
C GLU A 20 -10.37 10.89 -9.69
N GLY A 21 -10.67 9.61 -9.93
CA GLY A 21 -10.02 8.51 -9.22
C GLY A 21 -10.69 8.09 -7.90
N THR A 22 -11.69 8.80 -7.38
CA THR A 22 -12.35 8.41 -6.12
C THR A 22 -12.86 6.98 -6.13
N ILE A 23 -13.54 6.56 -7.20
CA ILE A 23 -14.09 5.19 -7.32
C ILE A 23 -12.98 4.12 -7.35
N PRO A 24 -12.00 4.15 -8.27
CA PRO A 24 -10.97 3.11 -8.32
C PRO A 24 -10.11 3.07 -7.05
N VAL A 25 -9.76 4.22 -6.48
CA VAL A 25 -9.02 4.31 -5.21
C VAL A 25 -9.87 3.75 -4.06
N GLY A 26 -11.15 4.10 -4.01
CA GLY A 26 -12.09 3.59 -3.01
C GLY A 26 -12.28 2.07 -3.07
N ILE A 27 -12.38 1.49 -4.27
CA ILE A 27 -12.42 0.04 -4.46
C ILE A 27 -11.13 -0.61 -3.98
N GLY A 28 -9.96 -0.07 -4.37
CA GLY A 28 -8.67 -0.58 -3.90
C GLY A 28 -8.54 -0.55 -2.38
N LEU A 29 -9.00 0.53 -1.75
CA LEU A 29 -9.03 0.66 -0.29
C LEU A 29 -9.98 -0.34 0.37
N LEU A 30 -11.18 -0.55 -0.18
CA LEU A 30 -12.13 -1.54 0.30
C LEU A 30 -11.54 -2.95 0.24
N VAL A 31 -10.92 -3.31 -0.89
CA VAL A 31 -10.23 -4.60 -1.05
C VAL A 31 -9.12 -4.75 -0.01
N ALA A 32 -8.30 -3.72 0.19
CA ALA A 32 -7.24 -3.74 1.20
C ALA A 32 -7.79 -3.96 2.62
N GLY A 33 -8.92 -3.32 2.95
CA GLY A 33 -9.60 -3.48 4.24
C GLY A 33 -10.15 -4.89 4.45
N VAL A 34 -10.89 -5.42 3.46
CA VAL A 34 -11.45 -6.78 3.51
C VAL A 34 -10.34 -7.82 3.58
N ALA A 35 -9.27 -7.67 2.80
CA ALA A 35 -8.13 -8.56 2.82
C ALA A 35 -7.39 -8.53 4.16
N SER A 36 -7.27 -7.34 4.78
CA SER A 36 -6.69 -7.21 6.12
C SER A 36 -7.54 -7.94 7.16
N TYR A 37 -8.86 -7.75 7.15
CA TYR A 37 -9.77 -8.50 8.04
C TYR A 37 -9.62 -10.02 7.86
N ALA A 38 -9.61 -10.49 6.61
CA ALA A 38 -9.43 -11.91 6.30
C ALA A 38 -8.07 -12.42 6.79
N PHE A 39 -7.00 -11.64 6.64
CA PHE A 39 -5.65 -11.99 7.10
C PHE A 39 -5.61 -12.23 8.61
N PHE A 40 -6.21 -11.35 9.41
CA PHE A 40 -6.30 -11.54 10.85
C PHE A 40 -7.10 -12.79 11.21
N LYS A 41 -8.27 -12.97 10.57
CA LYS A 41 -9.15 -14.12 10.82
C LYS A 41 -8.47 -15.45 10.50
N VAL A 42 -7.89 -15.57 9.31
CA VAL A 42 -7.22 -16.80 8.85
C VAL A 42 -5.94 -17.04 9.63
N GLY A 43 -5.12 -16.01 9.87
CA GLY A 43 -3.88 -16.12 10.63
C GLY A 43 -4.11 -16.64 12.05
N GLN A 44 -5.11 -16.10 12.75
CA GLN A 44 -5.47 -16.55 14.08
C GLN A 44 -6.03 -17.99 14.08
N GLN A 45 -6.81 -18.37 13.06
CA GLN A 45 -7.31 -19.74 12.92
C GLN A 45 -6.18 -20.75 12.63
N ALA A 46 -5.19 -20.36 11.82
CA ALA A 46 -4.10 -21.23 11.41
C ALA A 46 -3.03 -21.41 12.51
N LEU A 47 -2.72 -20.34 13.26
CA LEU A 47 -1.58 -20.31 14.17
C LEU A 47 -1.95 -20.27 15.66
N GLY A 48 -3.20 -19.96 15.99
CA GLY A 48 -3.61 -19.65 17.37
C GLY A 48 -3.16 -18.25 17.80
N GLN A 49 -3.63 -17.79 18.97
CA GLN A 49 -3.38 -16.42 19.44
C GLN A 49 -1.89 -16.15 19.72
N GLU A 50 -1.22 -17.06 20.44
CA GLU A 50 0.18 -16.88 20.86
C GLU A 50 1.13 -16.78 19.66
N ASN A 51 1.10 -17.75 18.74
CA ASN A 51 2.03 -17.75 17.60
C ASN A 51 1.71 -16.67 16.56
N PHE A 52 0.48 -16.14 16.53
CA PHE A 52 0.12 -15.07 15.61
C PHE A 52 0.51 -13.69 16.13
N LYS A 53 0.72 -13.52 17.45
CA LYS A 53 1.00 -12.25 18.09
C LYS A 53 2.21 -11.49 17.49
N PRO A 54 3.38 -12.11 17.22
CA PRO A 54 4.50 -11.40 16.58
C PRO A 54 4.16 -10.89 15.17
N ILE A 55 3.34 -11.62 14.41
CA ILE A 55 2.89 -11.24 13.07
C ILE A 55 1.93 -10.04 13.16
N VAL A 56 1.06 -10.01 14.17
CA VAL A 56 0.22 -8.85 14.47
C VAL A 56 1.06 -7.62 14.81
N ALA A 57 2.08 -7.78 15.66
CA ALA A 57 3.01 -6.71 15.99
C ALA A 57 3.73 -6.16 14.74
N LEU A 58 4.17 -7.06 13.85
CA LEU A 58 4.77 -6.69 12.55
C LEU A 58 3.79 -5.88 11.68
N TRP A 59 2.53 -6.31 11.61
CA TRP A 59 1.49 -5.60 10.87
C TRP A 59 1.34 -4.17 11.37
N PHE A 60 1.18 -3.98 12.70
CA PHE A 60 1.07 -2.65 13.28
C PHE A 60 2.31 -1.80 13.07
N ALA A 61 3.50 -2.37 13.30
CA ALA A 61 4.76 -1.67 13.08
C ALA A 61 4.88 -1.19 11.63
N THR A 62 4.53 -2.03 10.67
CA THR A 62 4.61 -1.72 9.24
C THR A 62 3.59 -0.65 8.86
N PHE A 63 2.33 -0.76 9.29
CA PHE A 63 1.28 0.22 8.98
C PHE A 63 1.46 1.57 9.69
N ALA A 64 2.22 1.61 10.78
CA ALA A 64 2.64 2.88 11.40
C ALA A 64 3.88 3.47 10.71
N LEU A 65 4.93 2.67 10.53
CA LEU A 65 6.25 3.15 10.12
C LEU A 65 6.36 3.35 8.61
N ALA A 66 5.85 2.43 7.79
CA ALA A 66 6.02 2.53 6.34
C ALA A 66 5.34 3.79 5.78
N PRO A 67 4.09 4.13 6.14
CA PRO A 67 3.52 5.42 5.77
C PRO A 67 4.28 6.59 6.39
N GLY A 68 4.75 6.47 7.64
CA GLY A 68 5.55 7.50 8.31
C GLY A 68 6.81 7.90 7.53
N PHE A 69 7.52 6.93 6.95
CA PHE A 69 8.73 7.20 6.16
C PHE A 69 8.46 7.50 4.69
N PHE A 70 7.55 6.76 4.04
CA PHE A 70 7.43 6.77 2.59
C PHE A 70 6.25 7.58 2.04
N MET A 71 5.25 7.92 2.87
CA MET A 71 4.16 8.80 2.44
C MET A 71 4.63 10.22 2.04
N PRO A 72 5.63 10.83 2.69
CA PRO A 72 6.16 12.12 2.22
C PRO A 72 6.70 12.06 0.80
N ILE A 73 7.36 10.96 0.42
CA ILE A 73 7.84 10.72 -0.95
C ILE A 73 6.65 10.60 -1.90
N GLU A 74 5.65 9.79 -1.54
CA GLU A 74 4.42 9.62 -2.32
C GLU A 74 3.72 10.96 -2.60
N GLN A 75 3.57 11.80 -1.56
CA GLN A 75 2.91 13.10 -1.64
C GLN A 75 3.71 14.10 -2.49
N GLU A 76 5.02 14.20 -2.29
CA GLU A 76 5.86 15.14 -3.01
C GLU A 76 6.00 14.77 -4.51
N VAL A 77 6.17 13.49 -4.81
CA VAL A 77 6.18 13.01 -6.20
C VAL A 77 4.84 13.23 -6.88
N GLY A 78 3.74 12.91 -6.20
CA GLY A 78 2.38 13.14 -6.70
C GLY A 78 2.16 14.61 -7.03
N ARG A 79 2.50 15.51 -6.11
CA ARG A 79 2.40 16.96 -6.28
C ARG A 79 3.25 17.47 -7.44
N ALA A 80 4.53 17.09 -7.48
CA ALA A 80 5.47 17.56 -8.50
C ALA A 80 5.11 17.07 -9.92
N LEU A 81 4.70 15.82 -10.05
CA LEU A 81 4.27 15.26 -11.33
C LEU A 81 2.93 15.84 -11.79
N ALA A 82 1.97 16.03 -10.87
CA ALA A 82 0.70 16.68 -11.21
C ALA A 82 0.91 18.11 -11.71
N HIS A 83 1.81 18.86 -11.08
CA HIS A 83 2.18 20.20 -11.54
C HIS A 83 2.77 20.19 -12.95
N ARG A 84 3.72 19.29 -13.24
CA ARG A 84 4.29 19.14 -14.59
C ARG A 84 3.26 18.71 -15.62
N ARG A 85 2.36 17.79 -15.26
CA ARG A 85 1.25 17.33 -16.10
C ARG A 85 0.34 18.50 -16.51
N ALA A 86 0.01 19.38 -15.56
CA ALA A 86 -0.81 20.57 -15.83
C ALA A 86 -0.14 21.54 -16.83
N LEU A 87 1.19 21.55 -16.89
CA LEU A 87 1.98 22.33 -17.84
C LEU A 87 2.31 21.57 -19.15
N GLY A 88 1.77 20.36 -19.35
CA GLY A 88 2.10 19.51 -20.50
C GLY A 88 3.55 18.99 -20.53
N GLN A 89 4.23 19.00 -19.39
CA GLN A 89 5.63 18.58 -19.27
C GLN A 89 5.76 17.12 -18.83
N GLY A 90 6.74 16.41 -19.39
CA GLY A 90 7.07 15.04 -18.98
C GLY A 90 7.61 14.95 -17.55
N GLY A 91 7.34 13.82 -16.88
CA GLY A 91 7.70 13.58 -15.47
C GLY A 91 9.05 12.92 -15.20
N LEU A 92 9.75 12.44 -16.24
CA LEU A 92 10.97 11.65 -16.10
C LEU A 92 12.08 12.31 -15.23
N PRO A 93 12.35 13.62 -15.31
CA PRO A 93 13.35 14.26 -14.45
C PRO A 93 13.05 14.14 -12.95
N ILE A 94 11.76 14.19 -12.57
CA ILE A 94 11.33 14.04 -11.18
C ILE A 94 11.57 12.60 -10.72
N VAL A 95 11.14 11.63 -11.54
CA VAL A 95 11.28 10.19 -11.23
C VAL A 95 12.75 9.80 -11.09
N ARG A 96 13.62 10.25 -11.99
CA ARG A 96 15.08 9.98 -11.90
C ARG A 96 15.71 10.54 -10.63
N LYS A 97 15.23 11.68 -10.15
CA LYS A 97 15.75 12.32 -8.92
C LYS A 97 15.26 11.62 -7.66
N ILE A 98 14.01 11.18 -7.63
CA ILE A 98 13.41 10.61 -6.41
C ILE A 98 13.75 9.13 -6.18
N ILE A 99 14.01 8.36 -7.24
CA ILE A 99 14.41 6.94 -7.11
C ILE A 99 15.60 6.76 -6.14
N PRO A 100 16.76 7.42 -6.32
CA PRO A 100 17.88 7.24 -5.41
C PRO A 100 17.58 7.72 -3.99
N LEU A 101 16.74 8.75 -3.81
CA LEU A 101 16.31 9.21 -2.49
C LEU A 101 15.42 8.17 -1.78
N THR A 102 14.54 7.52 -2.54
CA THR A 102 13.67 6.45 -2.05
C THR A 102 14.50 5.23 -1.64
N ILE A 103 15.47 4.84 -2.48
CA ILE A 103 16.40 3.74 -2.19
C ILE A 103 17.25 4.08 -0.96
N GLY A 104 17.79 5.30 -0.90
CA GLY A 104 18.60 5.77 0.23
C GLY A 104 17.81 5.75 1.54
N LEU A 105 16.57 6.24 1.53
CA LEU A 105 15.70 6.20 2.71
C LEU A 105 15.38 4.75 3.12
N ALA A 106 15.03 3.88 2.17
CA ALA A 106 14.78 2.46 2.46
C ALA A 106 16.01 1.77 3.06
N ALA A 107 17.21 2.06 2.54
CA ALA A 107 18.46 1.55 3.05
C ALA A 107 18.75 2.06 4.48
N ILE A 108 18.54 3.35 4.75
CA ILE A 108 18.72 3.94 6.07
C ILE A 108 17.76 3.30 7.08
N VAL A 109 16.46 3.25 6.77
CA VAL A 109 15.46 2.66 7.68
C VAL A 109 15.76 1.17 7.92
N SER A 110 16.15 0.43 6.88
CA SER A 110 16.56 -0.98 7.03
C SER A 110 17.80 -1.15 7.89
N ALA A 111 18.80 -0.27 7.73
CA ALA A 111 20.01 -0.27 8.57
C ALA A 111 19.70 0.04 10.04
N LEU A 112 18.76 0.94 10.30
CA LEU A 112 18.28 1.23 11.66
C LEU A 112 17.58 0.03 12.30
N VAL A 113 16.76 -0.71 11.54
CA VAL A 113 16.16 -1.97 12.01
C VAL A 113 17.24 -3.02 12.30
N LEU A 114 18.24 -3.16 11.42
CA LEU A 114 19.35 -4.08 11.64
C LEU A 114 20.16 -3.72 12.89
N ALA A 115 20.47 -2.44 13.08
CA ALA A 115 21.18 -1.96 14.27
C ALA A 115 20.35 -2.20 15.56
N GLY A 116 19.04 -2.01 15.50
CA GLY A 116 18.11 -2.30 16.60
C GLY A 116 17.69 -3.76 16.72
N SER A 117 18.17 -4.65 15.86
CA SER A 117 17.64 -6.01 15.73
C SER A 117 17.72 -6.88 16.98
N PRO A 118 18.74 -6.79 17.86
CA PRO A 118 18.76 -7.60 19.09
C PRO A 118 17.60 -7.25 20.03
N TRP A 119 17.34 -5.94 20.21
CA TRP A 119 16.25 -5.45 21.04
C TRP A 119 14.88 -5.72 20.40
N LEU A 120 14.72 -5.40 19.11
CA LEU A 120 13.48 -5.67 18.37
C LEU A 120 13.12 -7.14 18.41
N THR A 121 14.10 -8.02 18.16
CA THR A 121 13.86 -9.47 18.17
C THR A 121 13.48 -9.95 19.55
N LYS A 122 14.25 -9.57 20.58
CA LYS A 122 14.03 -10.07 21.94
C LYS A 122 12.74 -9.54 22.57
N ASP A 123 12.54 -8.23 22.55
CA ASP A 123 11.53 -7.57 23.38
C ASP A 123 10.27 -7.22 22.58
N PHE A 124 10.38 -6.86 21.30
CA PHE A 124 9.22 -6.47 20.47
C PHE A 124 8.61 -7.65 19.71
N PHE A 125 9.43 -8.57 19.21
CA PHE A 125 9.00 -9.75 18.45
C PHE A 125 9.16 -11.07 19.22
N GLU A 126 9.35 -11.01 20.55
CA GLU A 126 9.31 -12.18 21.45
C GLU A 126 10.26 -13.33 21.09
N GLY A 127 11.44 -12.99 20.56
CA GLY A 127 12.47 -13.92 20.13
C GLY A 127 12.37 -14.35 18.65
N HIS A 128 11.33 -13.96 17.92
CA HIS A 128 11.12 -14.37 16.53
C HIS A 128 11.94 -13.54 15.52
N TRP A 129 13.22 -13.88 15.35
CA TRP A 129 14.13 -13.15 14.45
C TRP A 129 13.66 -13.09 12.99
N LEU A 130 12.92 -14.10 12.51
CA LEU A 130 12.32 -14.10 11.18
C LEU A 130 11.32 -12.96 10.98
N VAL A 131 10.61 -12.56 12.04
CA VAL A 131 9.66 -11.44 12.02
C VAL A 131 10.40 -10.11 11.94
N THR A 132 11.54 -9.98 12.62
CA THR A 132 12.46 -8.83 12.45
C THR A 132 12.97 -8.73 11.01
N ALA A 133 13.37 -9.85 10.40
CA ALA A 133 13.78 -9.88 9.00
C ALA A 133 12.62 -9.51 8.05
N ALA A 134 11.40 -9.97 8.36
CA ALA A 134 10.19 -9.60 7.61
C ALA A 134 9.88 -8.10 7.69
N LEU A 135 10.18 -7.41 8.78
CA LEU A 135 10.06 -5.94 8.86
C LEU A 135 11.00 -5.22 7.87
N ILE A 136 12.23 -5.70 7.72
CA ILE A 136 13.17 -5.16 6.73
C ILE A 136 12.63 -5.39 5.32
N LEU A 137 12.17 -6.61 5.03
CA LEU A 137 11.55 -6.93 3.73
C LEU A 137 10.30 -6.08 3.48
N ALA A 138 9.51 -5.79 4.50
CA ALA A 138 8.37 -4.89 4.39
C ALA A 138 8.83 -3.50 3.93
N PHE A 139 9.86 -2.90 4.54
CA PHE A 139 10.36 -1.60 4.08
C PHE A 139 10.92 -1.62 2.65
N VAL A 140 11.63 -2.68 2.28
CA VAL A 140 12.11 -2.89 0.90
C VAL A 140 10.94 -2.99 -0.09
N GLY A 141 9.81 -3.59 0.31
CA GLY A 141 8.60 -3.69 -0.51
C GLY A 141 7.75 -2.41 -0.55
N TYR A 142 7.58 -1.73 0.59
CA TYR A 142 6.74 -0.53 0.70
C TYR A 142 7.38 0.69 0.05
N ALA A 143 8.71 0.81 0.06
CA ALA A 143 9.41 1.93 -0.58
C ALA A 143 9.04 2.10 -2.07
N PRO A 144 9.19 1.08 -2.94
CA PRO A 144 8.74 1.18 -4.33
C PRO A 144 7.22 1.27 -4.46
N ALA A 145 6.42 0.68 -3.56
CA ALA A 145 4.96 0.78 -3.60
C ALA A 145 4.46 2.21 -3.37
N HIS A 146 4.98 2.91 -2.38
CA HIS A 146 4.69 4.32 -2.13
C HIS A 146 5.18 5.23 -3.26
N LEU A 147 6.37 4.97 -3.80
CA LEU A 147 6.85 5.70 -4.97
C LEU A 147 5.94 5.48 -6.19
N ALA A 148 5.54 4.24 -6.47
CA ALA A 148 4.62 3.90 -7.55
C ALA A 148 3.27 4.61 -7.39
N ARG A 149 2.73 4.64 -6.17
CA ARG A 149 1.51 5.40 -5.84
C ARG A 149 1.67 6.90 -6.11
N GLY A 150 2.79 7.50 -5.73
CA GLY A 150 3.07 8.92 -6.02
C GLY A 150 3.14 9.19 -7.52
N ILE A 151 3.76 8.29 -8.29
CA ILE A 151 3.82 8.37 -9.75
C ILE A 151 2.42 8.25 -10.35
N CYS A 152 1.61 7.30 -9.90
CA CYS A 152 0.27 7.05 -10.40
C CYS A 152 -0.65 8.25 -10.15
N SER A 153 -0.71 8.75 -8.90
CA SER A 153 -1.53 9.91 -8.55
C SER A 153 -1.07 11.18 -9.27
N GLY A 154 0.25 11.39 -9.38
CA GLY A 154 0.84 12.53 -10.08
C GLY A 154 0.66 12.51 -11.60
N THR A 155 0.44 11.34 -12.20
CA THR A 155 0.20 11.19 -13.65
C THR A 155 -1.27 11.01 -14.02
N GLY A 156 -2.18 10.98 -13.04
CA GLY A 156 -3.62 10.78 -13.26
C GLY A 156 -4.04 9.30 -13.42
N LYS A 157 -3.13 8.36 -13.16
CA LYS A 157 -3.38 6.92 -13.26
C LYS A 157 -3.98 6.35 -11.98
N PHE A 158 -5.18 6.82 -11.62
CA PHE A 158 -5.80 6.47 -10.35
C PHE A 158 -6.27 5.00 -10.26
N VAL A 159 -6.51 4.35 -11.40
CA VAL A 159 -6.77 2.89 -11.45
C VAL A 159 -5.55 2.12 -10.97
N ASP A 160 -4.37 2.43 -11.50
CA ASP A 160 -3.11 1.80 -11.10
C ASP A 160 -2.81 2.05 -9.62
N TYR A 161 -3.09 3.26 -9.11
CA TYR A 161 -3.02 3.58 -7.68
C TYR A 161 -3.90 2.64 -6.85
N GLY A 162 -5.17 2.48 -7.25
CA GLY A 162 -6.12 1.59 -6.59
C GLY A 162 -5.68 0.13 -6.63
N ILE A 163 -5.11 -0.33 -7.74
CA ILE A 163 -4.54 -1.68 -7.87
C ILE A 163 -3.40 -1.89 -6.88
N VAL A 164 -2.46 -0.94 -6.75
CA VAL A 164 -1.35 -1.07 -5.79
C VAL A 164 -1.88 -1.20 -4.35
N MET A 165 -2.90 -0.43 -3.97
CA MET A 165 -3.53 -0.57 -2.65
C MET A 165 -4.24 -1.91 -2.47
N GLY A 166 -5.01 -2.36 -3.45
CA GLY A 166 -5.70 -3.65 -3.38
C GLY A 166 -4.74 -4.83 -3.30
N MET A 167 -3.66 -4.80 -4.08
CA MET A 167 -2.63 -5.84 -4.13
C MET A 167 -1.85 -5.95 -2.82
N ASP A 168 -1.64 -4.84 -2.11
CA ASP A 168 -0.99 -4.86 -0.80
C ASP A 168 -1.74 -5.76 0.20
N GLY A 169 -3.07 -5.63 0.27
CA GLY A 169 -3.90 -6.52 1.09
C GLY A 169 -3.99 -7.93 0.52
N ALA A 170 -4.25 -8.05 -0.78
CA ALA A 170 -4.50 -9.33 -1.44
C ALA A 170 -3.30 -10.30 -1.37
N THR A 171 -2.08 -9.78 -1.54
CA THR A 171 -0.85 -10.61 -1.47
C THR A 171 -0.65 -11.23 -0.09
N ARG A 172 -0.94 -10.48 0.99
CA ARG A 172 -0.81 -10.97 2.37
C ARG A 172 -1.77 -12.12 2.66
N ILE A 173 -3.05 -11.97 2.34
CA ILE A 173 -4.03 -13.04 2.56
C ILE A 173 -3.79 -14.24 1.63
N ALA A 174 -3.44 -14.00 0.36
CA ALA A 174 -3.12 -15.08 -0.57
C ALA A 174 -1.91 -15.90 -0.11
N GLY A 175 -0.84 -15.22 0.34
CA GLY A 175 0.34 -15.88 0.91
C GLY A 175 0.02 -16.66 2.18
N CYS A 176 -0.78 -16.09 3.08
CA CYS A 176 -1.21 -16.75 4.31
C CYS A 176 -2.02 -18.03 4.02
N ILE A 177 -3.00 -17.96 3.12
CA ILE A 177 -3.79 -19.13 2.70
C ILE A 177 -2.90 -20.17 2.04
N ALA A 178 -1.99 -19.77 1.13
CA ALA A 178 -1.09 -20.70 0.47
C ALA A 178 -0.20 -21.46 1.48
N LEU A 179 0.42 -20.75 2.42
CA LEU A 179 1.25 -21.36 3.46
C LEU A 179 0.44 -22.30 4.36
N TRP A 180 -0.78 -21.91 4.71
CA TRP A 180 -1.68 -22.73 5.52
C TRP A 180 -2.06 -24.03 4.80
N LEU A 181 -2.40 -23.96 3.51
CA LEU A 181 -2.75 -25.13 2.69
C LEU A 181 -1.57 -26.08 2.46
N ILE A 182 -0.33 -25.55 2.41
CA ILE A 182 0.90 -26.35 2.28
C ILE A 182 1.26 -27.05 3.61
N GLY A 183 0.60 -26.70 4.72
CA GLY A 183 0.79 -27.34 6.01
C GLY A 183 2.14 -27.01 6.66
N VAL A 184 2.67 -25.82 6.40
CA VAL A 184 3.88 -25.33 7.07
C VAL A 184 3.61 -25.30 8.57
N LYS A 185 4.36 -26.09 9.33
CA LYS A 185 4.28 -26.11 10.80
C LYS A 185 5.18 -25.00 11.36
N VAL A 186 4.66 -24.27 12.33
CA VAL A 186 5.38 -23.25 13.09
C VAL A 186 6.01 -23.87 14.33
#